data_AF-A0A1G7WHT5-F1
#
_entry.id   AF-A0A1G7WHT5-F1
#
_cell.length_a   1.000
_cell.length_b   1.000
_cell.length_c   1.000
_cell.angle_alpha   90.00
_cell.angle_beta   90.00
_cell.angle_gamma   90.00
#
_symmetry.space_group_name_H-M   'P 1'
#
loop_
_entity.id
_entity.type
_entity.pdbx_description
1 polymer ?
#
loop_
_entity_poly.entity_id
_entity_poly.type
_entity_poly.pdbx_seq_one_letter_code
_entity_poly.pdbx_strand_id
1 'polypeptide(L)'
;NVTDMSFMFENCKSLASLDLRNFDTSNVNDMGYMFDSCDNLASLDLRNFDTSNVTDMMYMFCDCICLTELNVSNFNTSNVTNMSWMFDGCKNLKTVYVGKGWNTSKVEKSEDMFANCPHLVGGKGTTFDSEVIDITRAKVDGGKENPGYLTTKK
;
A
#
# COMPACT_ATOMS: atom_id res chain seq x y z
N ASN A 1 -24.13 -5.59 0.16
CA ASN A 1 -22.98 -5.19 0.99
C ASN A 1 -21.82 -6.08 0.61
N VAL A 2 -20.81 -5.51 -0.05
CA VAL A 2 -19.59 -6.24 -0.42
C VAL A 2 -18.68 -6.24 0.81
N THR A 3 -18.24 -7.41 1.24
CA THR A 3 -17.35 -7.58 2.40
C THR A 3 -15.94 -8.03 1.99
N ASP A 4 -15.79 -8.53 0.77
CA ASP A 4 -14.56 -9.10 0.24
C ASP A 4 -14.34 -8.50 -1.15
N MET A 5 -13.22 -7.81 -1.32
CA MET A 5 -12.73 -7.29 -2.60
C MET A 5 -11.36 -7.89 -2.93
N SER A 6 -11.01 -9.01 -2.31
CA SER A 6 -9.76 -9.69 -2.60
C SER A 6 -9.70 -10.12 -4.07
N PHE A 7 -8.50 -10.08 -4.64
CA PHE A 7 -8.21 -10.46 -6.03
C PHE A 7 -8.98 -9.70 -7.13
N MET A 8 -9.73 -8.64 -6.81
CA MET A 8 -10.71 -8.05 -7.73
C MET A 8 -10.13 -7.58 -9.08
N PHE A 9 -8.90 -7.06 -9.07
CA PHE A 9 -8.16 -6.66 -10.28
C PHE A 9 -6.83 -7.39 -10.40
N GLU A 10 -6.66 -8.52 -9.72
CA GLU A 10 -5.44 -9.32 -9.80
C GLU A 10 -5.12 -9.68 -11.25
N ASN A 11 -3.83 -9.60 -11.63
CA ASN A 11 -3.33 -9.94 -12.96
C ASN A 11 -3.97 -9.15 -14.11
N CYS A 12 -4.61 -8.01 -13.84
CA CYS A 12 -5.12 -7.11 -14.87
C CYS A 12 -3.98 -6.31 -15.53
N LYS A 13 -3.02 -7.01 -16.15
CA LYS A 13 -1.76 -6.45 -16.68
C LYS A 13 -1.95 -5.31 -17.68
N SER A 14 -3.07 -5.28 -18.40
CA SER A 14 -3.40 -4.22 -19.37
C SER A 14 -4.14 -3.02 -18.77
N LEU A 15 -4.46 -3.04 -17.47
CA LEU A 15 -5.23 -1.99 -16.79
C LEU A 15 -4.36 -0.75 -16.59
N ALA A 16 -4.51 0.23 -17.47
CA ALA A 16 -3.79 1.50 -17.36
C ALA A 16 -4.50 2.53 -16.44
N SER A 17 -5.82 2.44 -16.33
CA SER A 17 -6.66 3.35 -15.55
C SER A 17 -7.94 2.67 -15.08
N LEU A 18 -8.46 3.10 -13.94
CA LEU A 18 -9.70 2.57 -13.37
C LEU A 18 -10.51 3.69 -12.72
N ASP A 19 -11.82 3.73 -12.94
CA ASP A 19 -12.72 4.62 -12.23
C ASP A 19 -13.31 3.90 -11.01
N LEU A 20 -12.83 4.28 -9.82
CA LEU A 20 -13.22 3.68 -8.53
C LEU A 20 -14.21 4.54 -7.74
N ARG A 21 -14.69 5.66 -8.29
CA ARG A 21 -15.39 6.69 -7.50
C ARG A 21 -16.70 6.22 -6.85
N ASN A 22 -17.34 5.21 -7.42
CA ASN A 22 -18.63 4.68 -6.96
C ASN A 22 -18.50 3.41 -6.11
N PHE A 23 -17.29 3.00 -5.74
CA PHE A 23 -17.09 1.84 -4.89
C PHE A 23 -17.50 2.19 -3.46
N ASP A 24 -18.41 1.40 -2.89
CA ASP A 24 -18.71 1.42 -1.47
C ASP A 24 -17.87 0.34 -0.77
N THR A 25 -16.81 0.77 -0.11
CA THR A 25 -15.90 -0.11 0.63
C THR A 25 -16.17 -0.13 2.14
N SER A 26 -17.23 0.55 2.60
CA SER A 26 -17.50 0.75 4.03
C SER A 26 -17.68 -0.54 4.83
N ASN A 27 -18.03 -1.65 4.18
CA ASN A 27 -18.22 -2.95 4.81
C ASN A 27 -17.14 -3.98 4.45
N VAL A 28 -16.14 -3.57 3.65
CA VAL A 28 -15.08 -4.47 3.17
C VAL A 28 -14.11 -4.76 4.32
N ASN A 29 -13.85 -6.05 4.54
CA ASN A 29 -12.88 -6.55 5.52
C ASN A 29 -11.65 -7.19 4.87
N ASP A 30 -11.72 -7.59 3.60
CA ASP A 30 -10.61 -8.17 2.86
C ASP A 30 -10.35 -7.40 1.55
N MET A 31 -9.12 -6.91 1.39
CA MET A 31 -8.61 -6.27 0.17
C MET A 31 -7.30 -6.92 -0.31
N GLY A 32 -7.01 -8.15 0.11
CA GLY A 32 -5.82 -8.88 -0.28
C GLY A 32 -5.75 -9.05 -1.81
N TYR A 33 -4.57 -8.90 -2.40
CA TYR A 33 -4.33 -9.07 -3.85
C TYR A 33 -5.15 -8.14 -4.76
N MET A 34 -5.86 -7.14 -4.23
CA MET A 34 -6.87 -6.39 -5.00
C MET A 34 -6.32 -5.79 -6.31
N PHE A 35 -5.07 -5.32 -6.32
CA PHE A 35 -4.38 -4.80 -7.51
C PHE A 35 -3.06 -5.54 -7.81
N ASP A 36 -2.88 -6.76 -7.31
CA ASP A 36 -1.66 -7.52 -7.55
C ASP A 36 -1.41 -7.75 -9.05
N SER A 37 -0.16 -7.59 -9.48
CA SER A 37 0.29 -7.83 -10.85
C SER A 37 -0.46 -7.00 -11.90
N CYS A 38 -0.86 -5.78 -11.52
CA CYS A 38 -1.40 -4.76 -12.42
C CYS A 38 -0.27 -3.98 -13.11
N ASP A 39 0.50 -4.66 -13.97
CA ASP A 39 1.78 -4.15 -14.50
C ASP A 39 1.70 -2.75 -15.13
N ASN A 40 0.65 -2.43 -15.89
CA ASN A 40 0.49 -1.15 -16.59
C ASN A 40 -0.21 -0.05 -15.76
N LEU A 41 -0.54 -0.32 -14.50
CA LEU A 41 -1.26 0.63 -13.65
C LEU A 41 -0.31 1.73 -13.15
N ALA A 42 -0.37 2.90 -13.78
CA ALA A 42 0.53 4.02 -13.46
C ALA A 42 0.04 4.91 -12.30
N SER A 43 -1.27 4.91 -12.04
CA SER A 43 -1.88 5.73 -10.97
C SER A 43 -3.20 5.14 -10.51
N LEU A 44 -3.53 5.37 -9.23
CA LEU A 44 -4.80 4.98 -8.61
C LEU A 44 -5.40 6.14 -7.82
N ASP A 45 -6.69 6.40 -8.01
CA ASP A 45 -7.46 7.31 -7.17
C ASP A 45 -8.28 6.52 -6.14
N LEU A 46 -7.76 6.46 -4.91
CA LEU A 46 -8.34 5.70 -3.80
C LEU A 46 -9.02 6.59 -2.76
N ARG A 47 -9.26 7.88 -3.06
CA ARG A 47 -9.74 8.86 -2.06
C ARG A 47 -11.09 8.51 -1.43
N ASN A 48 -11.91 7.72 -2.11
CA ASN A 48 -13.23 7.30 -1.64
C ASN A 48 -13.21 5.99 -0.83
N PHE A 49 -12.05 5.33 -0.72
CA PHE A 49 -11.96 4.07 0.04
C PHE A 49 -12.04 4.36 1.54
N ASP A 50 -13.04 3.75 2.18
CA ASP A 50 -13.07 3.51 3.61
C ASP A 50 -12.46 2.14 3.89
N THR A 51 -11.31 2.12 4.58
CA THR A 51 -10.61 0.89 4.97
C THR A 51 -10.75 0.58 6.45
N SER A 52 -11.63 1.28 7.17
CA SER A 52 -11.73 1.18 8.64
C SER A 52 -12.11 -0.20 9.15
N ASN A 53 -12.74 -1.03 8.32
CA ASN A 53 -13.10 -2.42 8.63
C ASN A 53 -12.13 -3.46 8.05
N VAL A 54 -11.15 -3.05 7.24
CA VAL A 54 -10.22 -3.95 6.57
C VAL A 54 -9.25 -4.57 7.57
N THR A 55 -9.13 -5.89 7.52
CA THR A 55 -8.21 -6.69 8.32
C THR A 55 -7.07 -7.28 7.50
N ASP A 56 -7.27 -7.52 6.20
CA ASP A 56 -6.25 -8.07 5.30
C ASP A 56 -5.98 -7.16 4.09
N MET A 57 -4.70 -6.84 3.87
CA MET A 57 -4.17 -6.07 2.73
C MET A 57 -2.95 -6.75 2.10
N MET A 58 -2.77 -8.07 2.30
CA MET A 58 -1.63 -8.79 1.73
C MET A 58 -1.61 -8.65 0.21
N TYR A 59 -0.43 -8.48 -0.39
CA TYR A 59 -0.26 -8.31 -1.84
C TYR A 59 -1.08 -7.19 -2.52
N MET A 60 -1.73 -6.29 -1.78
CA MET A 60 -2.74 -5.38 -2.36
C MET A 60 -2.24 -4.58 -3.57
N PHE A 61 -0.96 -4.20 -3.60
CA PHE A 61 -0.30 -3.51 -4.71
C PHE A 61 0.95 -4.25 -5.21
N CYS A 62 1.09 -5.54 -4.92
CA CYS A 62 2.25 -6.32 -5.34
C CYS A 62 2.43 -6.26 -6.87
N ASP A 63 3.68 -6.20 -7.33
CA ASP A 63 4.07 -6.15 -8.73
C ASP A 63 3.36 -5.09 -9.59
N CYS A 64 2.86 -4.00 -8.97
CA CYS A 64 2.40 -2.80 -9.68
C CYS A 64 3.59 -2.01 -10.25
N ILE A 65 4.31 -2.60 -11.21
CA ILE A 65 5.64 -2.12 -11.63
C ILE A 65 5.62 -0.70 -12.24
N CYS A 66 4.51 -0.24 -12.81
CA CYS A 66 4.40 1.12 -13.38
C CYS A 66 3.98 2.20 -12.38
N LEU A 67 3.57 1.82 -11.16
CA LEU A 67 3.14 2.79 -10.14
C LEU A 67 4.35 3.58 -9.63
N THR A 68 4.31 4.91 -9.75
CA THR A 68 5.41 5.78 -9.31
C THR A 68 5.14 6.47 -7.98
N GLU A 69 3.88 6.77 -7.72
CA GLU A 69 3.41 7.37 -6.47
C GLU A 69 2.08 6.73 -6.08
N LEU A 70 1.87 6.54 -4.78
CA LEU A 70 0.61 6.03 -4.27
C LEU A 70 0.12 6.91 -3.13
N ASN A 71 -1.16 7.31 -3.20
CA ASN A 71 -1.79 8.08 -2.15
C ASN A 71 -2.82 7.24 -1.39
N VAL A 72 -2.44 6.81 -0.19
CA VAL A 72 -3.30 6.08 0.77
C VAL A 72 -3.50 6.91 2.04
N SER A 73 -3.44 8.25 1.94
CA SER A 73 -3.55 9.12 3.12
C SER A 73 -4.91 9.05 3.83
N ASN A 74 -5.95 8.57 3.12
CA ASN A 74 -7.27 8.30 3.67
C ASN A 74 -7.39 6.93 4.36
N PHE A 75 -6.43 6.03 4.18
CA PHE A 75 -6.53 4.68 4.74
C PHE A 75 -6.48 4.74 6.27
N ASN A 76 -7.43 4.05 6.89
CA ASN A 76 -7.39 3.67 8.28
C ASN A 76 -6.93 2.22 8.36
N THR A 77 -5.71 1.97 8.83
CA THR A 77 -5.14 0.63 8.93
C THR A 77 -5.18 0.07 10.35
N SER A 78 -5.88 0.73 11.29
CA SER A 78 -5.87 0.36 12.72
C SER A 78 -6.42 -1.02 13.05
N ASN A 79 -7.08 -1.67 12.09
CA ASN A 79 -7.62 -3.02 12.21
C ASN A 79 -6.89 -4.05 11.34
N VAL A 80 -5.95 -3.62 10.49
CA VAL A 80 -5.21 -4.51 9.60
C VAL A 80 -4.24 -5.35 10.42
N THR A 81 -4.29 -6.66 10.20
CA THR A 81 -3.38 -7.65 10.82
C THR A 81 -2.39 -8.22 9.82
N ASN A 82 -2.64 -8.09 8.52
CA ASN A 82 -1.80 -8.65 7.46
C ASN A 82 -1.50 -7.61 6.37
N MET A 83 -0.20 -7.31 6.19
CA MET A 83 0.33 -6.42 5.14
C MET A 83 1.49 -7.08 4.37
N SER A 84 1.61 -8.40 4.42
CA SER A 84 2.71 -9.11 3.78
C SER A 84 2.68 -8.89 2.26
N TRP A 85 3.86 -8.66 1.67
CA TRP A 85 4.06 -8.36 0.24
C TRP A 85 3.22 -7.20 -0.32
N MET A 86 2.65 -6.33 0.53
CA MET A 86 1.68 -5.30 0.09
C MET A 86 2.20 -4.41 -1.05
N PHE A 87 3.50 -4.09 -1.05
CA PHE A 87 4.17 -3.32 -2.08
C PHE A 87 5.31 -4.09 -2.77
N ASP A 88 5.48 -5.39 -2.52
CA ASP A 88 6.59 -6.15 -3.11
C ASP A 88 6.60 -5.98 -4.63
N GLY A 89 7.78 -5.84 -5.22
CA GLY A 89 7.93 -5.75 -6.67
C GLY A 89 7.46 -4.44 -7.29
N CYS A 90 7.03 -3.44 -6.51
CA CYS A 90 6.73 -2.08 -6.97
C CYS A 90 8.00 -1.32 -7.42
N LYS A 91 8.62 -1.77 -8.50
CA LYS A 91 9.98 -1.38 -8.91
C LYS A 91 10.15 0.12 -9.18
N ASN A 92 9.10 0.80 -9.62
CA ASN A 92 9.15 2.23 -9.93
C ASN A 92 8.51 3.12 -8.85
N LEU A 93 8.00 2.54 -7.76
CA LEU A 93 7.35 3.29 -6.70
C LEU A 93 8.38 4.10 -5.93
N LYS A 94 8.20 5.43 -5.93
CA LYS A 94 9.10 6.39 -5.30
C LYS A 94 8.56 6.91 -3.98
N THR A 95 7.25 7.05 -3.87
CA THR A 95 6.63 7.71 -2.72
C THR A 95 5.27 7.09 -2.40
N VAL A 96 5.09 6.73 -1.14
CA VAL A 96 3.80 6.36 -0.56
C VAL A 96 3.38 7.44 0.41
N TYR A 97 2.23 8.07 0.14
CA TYR A 97 1.64 9.08 1.00
C TYR A 97 0.68 8.45 2.00
N VAL A 98 0.88 8.78 3.28
CA VAL A 98 0.04 8.32 4.39
C VAL A 98 -0.48 9.49 5.23
N GLY A 99 -1.57 9.23 5.96
CA GLY A 99 -2.20 10.19 6.87
C GLY A 99 -2.29 9.63 8.29
N LYS A 100 -3.05 10.32 9.14
CA LYS A 100 -3.22 9.97 10.57
C LYS A 100 -3.83 8.58 10.83
N GLY A 101 -4.52 8.01 9.84
CA GLY A 101 -5.14 6.68 9.93
C GLY A 101 -4.16 5.53 9.70
N TRP A 102 -2.95 5.82 9.22
CA TRP A 102 -1.92 4.81 9.05
C TRP A 102 -1.37 4.39 10.41
N ASN A 103 -1.85 3.26 10.88
CA ASN A 103 -1.48 2.65 12.15
C ASN A 103 -1.19 1.17 11.92
N THR A 104 0.04 0.75 12.20
CA THR A 104 0.53 -0.61 12.01
C THR A 104 0.58 -1.42 13.31
N SER A 105 0.06 -0.89 14.43
CA SER A 105 0.21 -1.50 15.76
C SER A 105 -0.46 -2.87 15.92
N LYS A 106 -1.39 -3.24 15.02
CA LYS A 106 -2.05 -4.55 14.99
C LYS A 106 -1.53 -5.48 13.90
N VAL A 107 -0.57 -5.02 13.07
CA VAL A 107 -0.04 -5.84 11.99
C VAL A 107 0.82 -6.95 12.60
N GLU A 108 0.43 -8.19 12.34
CA GLU A 108 1.09 -9.41 12.82
C GLU A 108 1.95 -10.03 11.70
N LYS A 109 1.56 -9.82 10.44
CA LYS A 109 2.24 -10.35 9.25
C LYS A 109 2.63 -9.22 8.32
N SER A 110 3.91 -9.18 7.95
CA SER A 110 4.49 -8.11 7.13
C SER A 110 5.71 -8.57 6.34
N GLU A 111 5.80 -9.87 6.10
CA GLU A 111 6.85 -10.50 5.30
C GLU A 111 6.99 -9.73 3.99
N ASP A 112 8.22 -9.30 3.68
CA ASP A 112 8.59 -8.70 2.40
C ASP A 112 7.71 -7.51 1.95
N MET A 113 7.06 -6.80 2.88
CA MET A 113 6.11 -5.72 2.58
C MET A 113 6.60 -4.69 1.54
N PHE A 114 7.90 -4.37 1.56
CA PHE A 114 8.57 -3.44 0.64
C PHE A 114 9.68 -4.11 -0.18
N ALA A 115 9.74 -5.44 -0.26
CA ALA A 115 10.76 -6.11 -1.03
C ALA A 115 10.76 -5.61 -2.49
N ASN A 116 11.92 -5.65 -3.13
CA ASN A 116 12.08 -5.29 -4.54
C ASN A 116 11.54 -3.88 -4.92
N CYS A 117 11.56 -2.93 -3.98
CA CYS A 117 11.20 -1.51 -4.18
C CYS A 117 12.42 -0.57 -4.20
N PRO A 118 13.39 -0.73 -5.12
CA PRO A 118 14.69 -0.05 -5.05
C PRO A 118 14.64 1.48 -5.16
N HIS A 119 13.53 2.04 -5.67
CA HIS A 119 13.35 3.48 -5.83
C HIS A 119 12.52 4.14 -4.73
N LEU A 120 12.06 3.37 -3.74
CA LEU A 120 11.23 3.90 -2.66
C LEU A 120 12.07 4.81 -1.76
N VAL A 121 11.57 6.02 -1.52
CA VAL A 121 12.21 7.03 -0.67
C VAL A 121 11.19 7.63 0.29
N GLY A 122 11.51 7.60 1.58
CA GLY A 122 10.73 8.25 2.61
C GLY A 122 10.75 9.78 2.51
N GLY A 123 9.80 10.44 3.15
CA GLY A 123 9.60 11.90 3.04
C GLY A 123 10.76 12.77 3.54
N LYS A 124 11.76 12.19 4.20
CA LYS A 124 13.00 12.84 4.65
C LYS A 124 14.26 12.25 4.01
N GLY A 125 14.10 11.45 2.96
CA GLY A 125 15.19 10.93 2.14
C GLY A 125 15.73 9.58 2.58
N THR A 126 15.06 8.86 3.48
CA THR A 126 15.40 7.46 3.77
C THR A 126 15.21 6.64 2.50
N THR A 127 16.29 6.13 1.92
CA THR A 127 16.26 5.27 0.74
C THR A 127 15.95 3.82 1.13
N PHE A 128 15.41 3.07 0.19
CA PHE A 128 15.25 1.62 0.28
C PHE A 128 16.52 0.90 0.78
N ASP A 129 16.30 -0.06 1.66
CA ASP A 129 17.30 -0.93 2.29
C ASP A 129 16.79 -2.37 2.19
N SER A 130 17.50 -3.22 1.43
CA SER A 130 17.09 -4.61 1.18
C SER A 130 17.13 -5.50 2.41
N GLU A 131 17.83 -5.08 3.48
CA GLU A 131 17.88 -5.82 4.75
C GLU A 131 16.69 -5.48 5.65
N VAL A 132 15.93 -4.41 5.35
CA VAL A 132 14.80 -3.95 6.16
C VAL A 132 13.61 -3.60 5.27
N ILE A 133 12.82 -4.63 5.00
CA ILE A 133 11.75 -4.65 4.00
C ILE A 133 10.37 -4.91 4.59
N ASP A 134 10.25 -4.94 5.91
CA ASP A 134 9.02 -5.27 6.63
C ASP A 134 8.36 -4.03 7.27
N ILE A 135 7.42 -4.27 8.18
CA ILE A 135 6.66 -3.24 8.91
C ILE A 135 7.53 -2.25 9.70
N THR A 136 8.79 -2.58 10.01
CA THR A 136 9.67 -1.70 10.80
C THR A 136 9.97 -0.38 10.08
N ARG A 137 9.84 -0.35 8.73
CA ARG A 137 9.95 0.85 7.88
C ARG A 137 8.60 1.36 7.37
N ALA A 138 7.48 0.70 7.70
CA ALA A 138 6.12 1.13 7.36
C ALA A 138 5.61 2.28 8.26
N LYS A 139 6.43 3.32 8.41
CA LYS A 139 6.15 4.51 9.21
C LYS A 139 6.58 5.76 8.46
N VAL A 140 6.05 6.90 8.89
CA VAL A 140 6.47 8.21 8.38
C VAL A 140 7.96 8.39 8.62
N ASP A 141 8.67 8.77 7.56
CA ASP A 141 10.10 9.00 7.60
C ASP A 141 10.48 10.17 8.51
N GLY A 142 11.24 9.86 9.56
CA GLY A 142 11.88 10.84 10.44
C GLY A 142 13.33 11.14 10.07
N GLY A 143 13.82 10.64 8.94
CA GLY A 143 15.22 10.73 8.53
C GLY A 143 16.10 9.73 9.28
N LYS A 144 17.40 10.03 9.36
CA LYS A 144 18.43 9.10 9.89
C LYS A 144 18.13 8.53 11.29
N GLU A 145 17.53 9.33 12.17
CA GLU A 145 17.22 8.93 13.56
C GLU A 145 15.98 8.04 13.67
N ASN A 146 15.07 8.11 12.70
CA ASN A 146 13.85 7.32 12.68
C ASN A 146 13.46 7.01 11.24
N PRO A 147 14.21 6.13 10.56
CA PRO A 147 14.04 5.93 9.14
C PRO A 147 12.71 5.23 8.84
N GLY A 148 12.01 5.71 7.82
CA GLY A 148 10.75 5.14 7.34
C GLY A 148 10.59 5.35 5.85
N TYR A 149 9.76 4.54 5.20
CA TYR A 149 9.54 4.63 3.75
C TYR A 149 8.33 5.48 3.36
N LEU A 150 7.60 6.02 4.34
CA LEU A 150 6.33 6.71 4.09
C LEU A 150 6.46 8.21 4.23
N THR A 151 5.64 8.94 3.48
CA THR A 151 5.60 10.40 3.47
C THR A 151 4.26 10.90 4.01
N THR A 152 4.27 11.86 4.94
CA THR A 152 3.02 12.47 5.40
C THR A 152 2.41 13.34 4.32
N LYS A 153 1.12 13.17 4.05
CA LYS A 153 0.29 14.11 3.29
C LYS A 153 -0.73 14.74 4.23
N LYS A 154 -0.77 16.07 4.25
CA LYS A 154 -1.71 16.84 5.07
C LYS A 154 -3.11 16.82 4.49
#